data_AF-A0A2J8W197-F1
#
_entry.id   AF-A0A2J8W197-F1
#
_cell.length_a   1.000
_cell.length_b   1.000
_cell.length_c   1.000
_cell.angle_alpha   90.00
_cell.angle_beta   90.00
_cell.angle_gamma   90.00
#
_symmetry.space_group_name_H-M   'P 1'
#
loop_
_entity.id
_entity.type
_entity.pdbx_description
1 polymer ?
#
loop_
_entity_poly.entity_id
_entity_poly.type
_entity_poly.pdbx_seq_one_letter_code
_entity_poly.pdbx_strand_id
1 'polypeptide(L)'
;LWITLSLLQTGLAEPERCNFTLAESKASSHSVSIQWRILGSPCNFSLIYSSDTLGAALCPPFRIDNTTYGCNLQDLQAGTIYNFKIISLDEERTVVLQTGKG
;
A
#
# COMPACT_ATOMS: atom_id res chain seq x y z
N LEU A 1 -26.33 1.93 43.23
CA LEU A 1 -26.70 1.89 41.80
C LEU A 1 -26.02 3.07 41.09
N TRP A 2 -24.72 2.96 40.79
CA TRP A 2 -23.90 4.08 40.28
C TRP A 2 -22.58 3.65 39.61
N ILE A 3 -22.12 2.42 39.82
CA ILE A 3 -20.84 1.94 39.25
C ILE A 3 -21.01 1.43 37.80
N THR A 4 -22.24 1.22 37.33
CA THR A 4 -22.49 0.65 35.99
C THR A 4 -22.56 1.68 34.86
N LEU A 5 -22.56 2.99 35.15
CA LEU A 5 -22.73 4.02 34.11
C LEU A 5 -21.40 4.57 33.56
N SER A 6 -20.27 4.34 34.24
CA SER A 6 -18.97 4.90 33.84
C SER A 6 -18.28 4.16 32.70
N LEU A 7 -18.74 2.95 32.33
CA LEU A 7 -18.13 2.16 31.25
C LEU A 7 -18.72 2.45 29.86
N LEU A 8 -19.83 3.18 29.75
CA LEU A 8 -20.44 3.50 28.46
C LEU A 8 -19.87 4.77 27.80
N GLN A 9 -18.94 5.46 28.48
CA GLN A 9 -18.30 6.67 27.99
C GLN A 9 -16.83 6.43 27.58
N THR A 10 -16.47 5.20 27.22
CA THR A 10 -15.39 5.01 26.25
C THR A 10 -15.98 5.38 24.91
N GLY A 11 -15.81 6.65 24.51
CA GLY A 11 -16.12 7.06 23.15
C GLY A 11 -15.47 6.05 22.21
N LEU A 12 -16.29 5.31 21.48
CA LEU A 12 -15.91 4.61 20.27
C LEU A 12 -15.45 5.72 19.32
N ALA A 13 -14.23 6.22 19.51
CA ALA A 13 -13.54 6.91 18.43
C ALA A 13 -13.57 5.93 17.27
N GLU A 14 -14.03 6.38 16.11
CA GLU A 14 -13.95 5.54 14.91
C GLU A 14 -12.51 5.04 14.81
N PRO A 15 -12.30 3.74 14.49
CA PRO A 15 -10.95 3.25 14.26
C PRO A 15 -10.30 4.15 13.23
N GLU A 16 -9.07 4.57 13.53
CA GLU A 16 -8.30 5.45 12.66
C GLU A 16 -8.20 4.80 11.29
N ARG A 17 -8.84 5.43 10.29
CA ARG A 17 -8.91 4.86 8.95
C ARG A 17 -7.66 5.20 8.17
N CYS A 18 -6.99 4.19 7.62
CA CYS A 18 -5.81 4.37 6.80
C CYS A 18 -6.19 4.60 5.35
N ASN A 19 -6.81 5.75 5.10
CA ASN A 19 -7.20 6.17 3.76
C ASN A 19 -5.98 6.65 2.96
N PHE A 20 -5.76 6.05 1.79
CA PHE A 20 -4.68 6.46 0.90
C PHE A 20 -5.07 6.50 -0.57
N THR A 21 -4.38 7.34 -1.32
CA THR A 21 -4.57 7.52 -2.75
C THR A 21 -3.28 7.18 -3.49
N LEU A 22 -3.40 6.46 -4.61
CA LEU A 22 -2.29 6.25 -5.53
C LEU A 22 -1.84 7.60 -6.11
N ALA A 23 -0.58 7.97 -5.90
CA ALA A 23 -0.02 9.23 -6.36
C ALA A 23 0.70 9.05 -7.70
N GLU A 24 1.56 8.05 -7.81
CA GLU A 24 2.26 7.71 -9.05
C GLU A 24 2.42 6.20 -9.21
N SER A 25 2.39 5.74 -10.46
CA SER A 25 2.78 4.38 -10.84
C SER A 25 3.47 4.41 -12.19
N LYS A 26 4.71 3.93 -12.24
CA LYS A 26 5.55 3.93 -13.45
C LYS A 26 6.16 2.54 -13.63
N ALA A 27 6.20 2.09 -14.88
CA ALA A 27 6.87 0.87 -15.28
C ALA A 27 7.87 1.18 -16.40
N SER A 28 9.02 0.51 -16.35
CA SER A 28 10.01 0.42 -17.42
C SER A 28 10.17 -1.05 -17.83
N SER A 29 11.10 -1.38 -18.73
CA SER A 29 11.27 -2.77 -19.18
C SER A 29 11.69 -3.74 -18.07
N HIS A 30 12.37 -3.28 -17.02
CA HIS A 30 12.85 -4.15 -15.93
C HIS A 30 12.60 -3.58 -14.53
N SER A 31 11.76 -2.55 -14.41
CA SER A 31 11.56 -1.88 -13.13
C SER A 31 10.17 -1.27 -12.99
N VAL A 32 9.76 -1.10 -11.75
CA VAL A 32 8.51 -0.45 -11.36
C VAL A 32 8.77 0.49 -10.19
N SER A 33 8.11 1.65 -10.21
CA SER A 33 8.04 2.61 -9.10
C SER A 33 6.57 2.90 -8.81
N ILE A 34 6.15 2.74 -7.55
CA ILE A 34 4.80 3.05 -7.07
C ILE A 34 4.92 4.00 -5.89
N GLN A 35 4.08 5.03 -5.86
CA GLN A 35 3.95 5.96 -4.75
C GLN A 35 2.50 6.19 -4.37
N TRP A 36 2.22 6.30 -3.08
CA TRP A 36 0.88 6.61 -2.56
C TRP A 36 0.96 7.62 -1.43
N ARG A 37 -0.16 8.32 -1.22
CA ARG A 37 -0.29 9.39 -0.22
C ARG A 37 -1.41 9.08 0.76
N ILE A 38 -1.15 9.30 2.04
CA ILE A 38 -2.16 9.22 3.10
C ILE A 38 -2.88 10.55 3.29
N LEU A 39 -4.15 10.48 3.71
CA LEU A 39 -4.91 11.63 4.19
C LEU A 39 -5.19 11.44 5.68
N GLY A 40 -4.44 12.16 6.52
CA GLY A 40 -4.59 12.12 7.96
C GLY A 40 -3.40 11.46 8.64
N SER A 41 -3.68 10.63 9.63
CA SER A 41 -2.67 10.09 10.52
C SER A 41 -1.77 9.05 9.84
N PRO A 42 -0.49 8.92 10.27
CA PRO A 42 0.45 7.97 9.68
C PRO A 42 0.02 6.50 9.84
N CYS A 43 0.08 5.75 8.74
CA CYS A 43 -0.26 4.34 8.69
C CYS A 43 0.94 3.45 8.36
N ASN A 44 0.88 2.21 8.85
CA ASN A 44 1.79 1.16 8.40
C ASN A 44 1.26 0.54 7.12
N PHE A 45 2.19 0.30 6.18
CA PHE A 45 1.88 -0.30 4.89
C PHE A 45 2.72 -1.54 4.66
N SER A 46 2.13 -2.49 3.94
CA SER A 46 2.87 -3.52 3.21
C SER A 46 2.52 -3.41 1.74
N LEU A 47 3.46 -3.79 0.88
CA LEU A 47 3.19 -3.93 -0.54
C LEU A 47 3.64 -5.32 -0.98
N ILE A 48 2.71 -6.08 -1.55
CA ILE A 48 3.00 -7.37 -2.17
C ILE A 48 2.86 -7.23 -3.69
N TYR A 49 3.64 -8.02 -4.43
CA TYR A 49 3.55 -8.11 -5.88
C TYR A 49 3.60 -9.57 -6.34
N SER A 50 3.01 -9.84 -7.49
CA SER A 50 2.98 -11.18 -8.10
C SER A 50 2.80 -11.08 -9.62
N SER A 51 3.10 -12.16 -10.34
CA SER A 51 2.79 -12.35 -11.76
C SER A 51 2.33 -13.79 -12.00
N ASP A 52 2.00 -14.14 -13.24
CA ASP A 52 1.59 -15.52 -13.57
C ASP A 52 2.71 -16.55 -13.33
N THR A 53 3.97 -16.11 -13.35
CA THR A 53 5.16 -16.95 -13.15
C THR A 53 5.81 -16.77 -11.78
N LEU A 54 5.47 -15.71 -11.06
CA LEU A 54 6.04 -15.36 -9.75
C LEU A 54 4.93 -15.31 -8.69
N GLY A 55 5.04 -16.17 -7.67
CA GLY A 55 4.19 -16.12 -6.48
C GLY A 55 4.31 -14.79 -5.73
N ALA A 56 3.49 -14.60 -4.69
CA ALA A 56 3.51 -13.35 -3.93
C ALA A 56 4.88 -13.08 -3.29
N ALA A 57 5.44 -11.90 -3.58
CA ALA A 57 6.68 -11.39 -3.02
C ALA A 57 6.46 -9.99 -2.42
N LEU A 58 7.35 -9.57 -1.53
CA LEU A 58 7.26 -8.27 -0.85
C LEU A 58 8.04 -7.22 -1.61
N CYS A 59 7.44 -6.03 -1.76
CA CYS A 59 8.18 -4.81 -2.01
C CYS A 59 8.19 -3.96 -0.73
N PRO A 60 9.33 -3.83 -0.03
CA PRO A 60 9.41 -3.05 1.19
C PRO A 60 9.06 -1.57 0.94
N PRO A 61 8.01 -1.03 1.60
CA PRO A 61 7.71 0.39 1.49
C PRO A 61 8.79 1.25 2.16
N PHE A 62 9.09 2.39 1.57
CA PHE A 62 9.88 3.45 2.18
C PHE A 62 9.05 4.73 2.27
N ARG A 63 9.36 5.56 3.25
CA ARG A 63 8.71 6.87 3.43
C ARG A 63 9.50 7.93 2.67
N ILE A 64 8.83 8.69 1.81
CA ILE A 64 9.41 9.80 1.03
C ILE A 64 9.30 11.10 1.82
N ASP A 65 8.14 11.35 2.42
CA ASP A 65 7.86 12.48 3.29
C ASP A 65 6.79 12.10 4.34
N ASN A 66 6.26 13.06 5.08
CA ASN A 66 5.30 12.79 6.15
C ASN A 66 4.00 12.11 5.69
N THR A 67 3.60 12.30 4.43
CA THR A 67 2.35 11.78 3.88
C THR A 67 2.53 10.88 2.67
N THR A 68 3.73 10.78 2.09
CA THR A 68 4.01 10.01 0.88
C THR A 68 4.90 8.80 1.18
N TYR A 69 4.49 7.65 0.66
CA TYR A 69 5.21 6.38 0.72
C TYR A 69 5.50 5.89 -0.70
N GLY A 70 6.49 5.03 -0.85
CA GLY A 70 6.83 4.44 -2.13
C GLY A 70 7.44 3.05 -2.03
N CYS A 71 7.51 2.40 -3.18
CA CYS A 71 8.13 1.11 -3.42
C CYS A 71 8.80 1.16 -4.80
N ASN A 72 10.05 0.69 -4.87
CA ASN A 72 10.81 0.57 -6.11
C ASN A 72 11.24 -0.90 -6.27
N LEU A 73 10.92 -1.50 -7.40
CA LEU A 73 11.40 -2.83 -7.80
C LEU A 73 12.27 -2.72 -9.04
N GLN A 74 13.34 -3.50 -9.04
CA GLN A 74 14.27 -3.66 -10.16
C GLN A 74 14.30 -5.14 -10.56
N ASP A 75 15.05 -5.45 -11.62
CA ASP A 75 15.29 -6.81 -12.09
C ASP A 75 14.01 -7.62 -12.38
N LEU A 76 12.94 -6.92 -12.74
CA LEU A 76 11.69 -7.53 -13.17
C LEU A 76 11.81 -8.08 -14.59
N GLN A 77 11.05 -9.12 -14.90
CA GLN A 77 11.00 -9.68 -16.24
C GLN A 77 10.35 -8.69 -17.21
N ALA A 78 10.97 -8.44 -18.36
CA ALA A 78 10.40 -7.61 -19.42
C ALA A 78 9.12 -8.21 -20.02
N GLY A 79 8.23 -7.34 -20.51
CA GLY A 79 6.97 -7.73 -21.14
C GLY A 79 5.99 -8.46 -20.23
N THR A 80 6.12 -8.34 -18.91
CA THR A 80 5.38 -9.11 -17.91
C THR A 80 4.38 -8.22 -17.18
N ILE A 81 3.18 -8.76 -16.94
CA ILE A 81 2.15 -8.11 -16.13
C ILE A 81 2.39 -8.48 -14.66
N TYR A 82 2.43 -7.46 -13.81
CA TYR A 82 2.55 -7.59 -12.37
C TYR A 82 1.33 -6.99 -11.68
N ASN A 83 0.83 -7.71 -10.68
CA ASN A 83 -0.23 -7.27 -9.78
C ASN A 83 0.41 -6.83 -8.47
N PHE A 84 0.32 -5.54 -8.17
CA PHE A 84 0.78 -4.94 -6.92
C PHE A 84 -0.41 -4.69 -6.01
N LYS A 85 -0.26 -4.97 -4.72
CA LYS A 85 -1.30 -4.75 -3.73
C LYS A 85 -0.70 -4.00 -2.54
N ILE A 86 -1.17 -2.77 -2.35
CA ILE A 86 -0.86 -1.91 -1.19
C ILE A 86 -1.87 -2.23 -0.11
N ILE A 87 -1.40 -2.61 1.08
CA ILE A 87 -2.24 -3.09 2.19
C ILE A 87 -1.94 -2.25 3.43
N SER A 88 -2.98 -1.68 4.02
CA SER A 88 -2.98 -1.06 5.36
C SER A 88 -3.84 -1.91 6.33
N LEU A 89 -4.15 -1.37 7.52
CA LEU A 89 -4.98 -2.08 8.50
C LEU A 89 -6.42 -2.30 8.01
N ASP A 90 -6.98 -1.33 7.28
CA ASP A 90 -8.39 -1.27 6.91
C ASP A 90 -8.64 -0.93 5.43
N GLU A 91 -7.61 -0.66 4.63
CA GLU A 91 -7.70 -0.44 3.18
C GLU A 91 -6.74 -1.36 2.40
N GLU A 92 -7.21 -1.82 1.24
CA GLU A 92 -6.42 -2.53 0.23
C GLU A 92 -6.59 -1.82 -1.12
N ARG A 93 -5.49 -1.66 -1.87
CA ARG A 93 -5.53 -1.15 -3.24
C ARG A 93 -4.65 -1.96 -4.17
N THR A 94 -5.24 -2.44 -5.27
CA THR A 94 -4.51 -3.14 -6.33
C THR A 94 -4.08 -2.15 -7.44
N VAL A 95 -2.85 -2.29 -7.91
CA VAL A 95 -2.26 -1.56 -9.04
C VAL A 95 -1.69 -2.58 -10.01
N VAL A 96 -2.16 -2.57 -11.26
CA VAL A 96 -1.68 -3.49 -12.31
C VAL A 96 -0.74 -2.71 -13.23
N LEU A 97 0.47 -3.23 -13.43
CA LEU A 97 1.47 -2.61 -14.30
C LEU A 97 2.08 -3.68 -15.21
N GLN A 98 2.39 -3.28 -16.44
CA GLN A 98 3.10 -4.13 -17.38
C GLN A 98 4.50 -3.53 -17.64
N THR A 99 5.54 -4.34 -17.47
CA THR A 99 6.89 -3.94 -17.87
C THR A 99 7.00 -3.82 -19.38
N GLY A 100 7.81 -2.87 -19.83
CA GLY A 100 8.10 -2.68 -21.26
C GLY A 100 8.72 -3.93 -21.89
N LYS A 101 8.63 -4.05 -23.22
CA LYS A 101 9.40 -5.05 -23.96
C LYS A 101 10.89 -4.64 -23.93
N GLY A 102 11.78 -5.64 -23.91
CA GLY A 102 13.23 -5.45 -23.98
C GLY A 102 13.71 -5.11 -25.38
#